data_AF-A0A7C3LCV8-F1
#
_entry.id   AF-A0A7C3LCV8-F1
#
_cell.length_a   1.000
_cell.length_b   1.000
_cell.length_c   1.000
_cell.angle_alpha   90.00
_cell.angle_beta   90.00
_cell.angle_gamma   90.00
#
_symmetry.space_group_name_H-M   'P 1'
#
loop_
_entity.id
_entity.type
_entity.pdbx_description
1 polymer ?
#
loop_
_entity_poly.entity_id
_entity_poly.type
_entity_poly.pdbx_seq_one_letter_code
_entity_poly.pdbx_strand_id
1 'polypeptide(L)'
;MRLKAILTLKCPRCLQGKVYCGFFRMNKTCPHCGIVYEREQGYFMMAVFVGYVMGFVIAVLAALGLYLTIKPDAIGYLLGASGVVILFIPLIFHYARVVWMHIDELMDPRKPEELETARENRLPRDGEG
;
A
#
# COMPACT_ATOMS: atom_id res chain seq x y z
N MET A 1 13.71 -10.55 -3.47
CA MET A 1 13.46 -9.40 -4.37
C MET A 1 12.34 -8.54 -3.80
N ARG A 2 12.59 -7.25 -3.55
CA ARG A 2 11.59 -6.33 -2.95
C ARG A 2 10.37 -6.09 -3.86
N LEU A 3 10.53 -6.13 -5.18
CA LEU A 3 9.40 -6.03 -6.13
C LEU A 3 8.32 -7.10 -5.91
N LYS A 4 8.70 -8.35 -5.67
CA LYS A 4 7.73 -9.41 -5.36
C LYS A 4 6.98 -9.14 -4.06
N ALA A 5 7.62 -8.50 -3.07
CA ALA A 5 6.97 -8.17 -1.80
C ALA A 5 5.93 -7.05 -1.96
N ILE A 6 6.24 -6.03 -2.76
CA ILE A 6 5.29 -4.96 -3.11
C ILE A 6 4.05 -5.58 -3.79
N LEU A 7 4.27 -6.41 -4.82
CA LEU A 7 3.19 -7.06 -5.58
C LEU A 7 2.38 -8.07 -4.76
N THR A 8 2.93 -8.60 -3.67
CA THR A 8 2.23 -9.56 -2.80
C THR A 8 1.74 -8.93 -1.49
N LEU A 9 1.76 -7.59 -1.38
CA LEU A 9 1.31 -6.84 -0.22
C LEU A 9 1.96 -7.31 1.10
N LYS A 10 3.28 -7.54 1.03
CA LYS A 10 4.08 -8.00 2.16
C LYS A 10 4.77 -6.85 2.87
N CYS A 11 5.17 -7.12 4.12
CA CYS A 11 5.84 -6.18 4.99
C CYS A 11 7.12 -5.61 4.35
N PRO A 12 7.37 -4.29 4.45
CA PRO A 12 8.52 -3.65 3.81
C PRO A 12 9.87 -4.10 4.35
N ARG A 13 9.91 -4.53 5.60
CA ARG A 13 11.12 -4.98 6.30
C ARG A 13 11.40 -6.47 6.09
N CYS A 14 10.52 -7.33 6.60
CA CYS A 14 10.74 -8.77 6.59
C CYS A 14 10.37 -9.44 5.27
N LEU A 15 9.62 -8.77 4.39
CA LEU A 15 9.16 -9.29 3.09
C LEU A 15 8.36 -10.60 3.18
N GLN A 16 7.89 -10.97 4.37
CA GLN A 16 7.18 -12.23 4.64
C GLN A 16 5.78 -12.00 5.20
N GLY A 17 5.63 -11.12 6.20
CA GLY A 17 4.34 -10.87 6.84
C GLY A 17 3.34 -10.16 5.92
N LYS A 18 2.08 -10.57 5.93
CA LYS A 18 1.01 -9.93 5.17
C LYS A 18 0.61 -8.59 5.80
N VAL A 19 0.52 -7.54 5.00
CA VAL A 19 0.06 -6.22 5.44
C VAL A 19 -1.45 -6.24 5.71
N TYR A 20 -2.20 -6.93 4.87
CA TYR A 20 -3.66 -7.06 4.97
C TYR A 20 -4.05 -8.44 5.51
N CYS A 21 -5.03 -8.46 6.42
CA CYS A 21 -5.62 -9.68 6.97
C CYS A 21 -6.97 -10.03 6.31
N GLY A 22 -7.62 -9.06 5.68
CA GLY A 22 -8.83 -9.25 4.88
C GLY A 22 -8.91 -8.25 3.74
N PHE A 23 -10.03 -8.24 2.99
CA PHE A 23 -10.17 -7.41 1.79
C PHE A 23 -9.99 -5.92 2.08
N PHE A 24 -10.54 -5.37 3.17
CA PHE A 24 -10.30 -3.95 3.56
C PHE A 24 -9.65 -3.79 4.93
N ARG A 25 -9.21 -4.90 5.55
CA ARG A 25 -8.68 -4.88 6.92
C ARG A 25 -7.16 -5.01 6.91
N MET A 26 -6.50 -3.92 7.28
CA MET A 26 -5.05 -3.85 7.44
C MET A 26 -4.65 -4.26 8.86
N ASN A 27 -3.54 -4.99 8.99
CA ASN A 27 -2.94 -5.27 10.28
C ASN A 27 -2.32 -3.99 10.86
N LYS A 28 -2.38 -3.79 12.19
CA LYS A 28 -1.65 -2.68 12.84
C LYS A 28 -0.15 -2.96 12.92
N THR A 29 0.20 -4.22 13.20
CA THR A 29 1.56 -4.70 13.31
C THR A 29 1.84 -5.84 12.34
N CYS A 30 3.09 -6.03 11.96
CA CYS A 30 3.47 -7.16 11.11
C CYS A 30 3.36 -8.48 11.90
N PRO A 31 2.65 -9.50 11.40
CA PRO A 31 2.52 -10.79 12.08
C PRO A 31 3.86 -11.54 12.19
N HIS A 32 4.85 -11.23 11.35
CA HIS A 32 6.14 -11.93 11.33
C HIS A 32 7.30 -11.21 12.03
N CYS A 33 7.45 -9.88 11.89
CA CYS A 33 8.54 -9.15 12.58
C CYS A 33 8.09 -8.19 13.69
N GLY A 34 6.80 -7.83 13.76
CA GLY A 34 6.22 -7.18 14.94
C GLY A 34 6.20 -5.66 14.84
N ILE A 35 6.83 -5.12 13.80
CA ILE A 35 6.86 -3.68 13.54
C ILE A 35 5.44 -3.14 13.40
N VAL A 36 5.21 -1.95 13.94
CA VAL A 36 3.98 -1.18 13.73
C VAL A 36 4.03 -0.56 12.33
N TYR A 37 3.01 -0.80 11.50
CA TYR A 37 2.99 -0.27 10.13
C TYR A 37 2.81 1.25 10.12
N GLU A 38 1.97 1.79 10.99
CA GLU A 38 1.79 3.22 11.20
C GLU A 38 2.85 3.71 12.19
N ARG A 39 3.89 4.39 11.68
CA ARG A 39 4.99 4.92 12.53
C ARG A 39 4.51 6.09 13.40
N GLU A 40 3.70 6.94 12.82
CA GLU A 40 3.20 8.19 13.41
C GLU A 40 1.74 8.42 13.03
N GLN A 41 1.02 9.25 13.80
CA GLN A 41 -0.36 9.57 13.47
C GLN A 41 -0.42 10.34 12.15
N GLY A 42 -1.25 9.86 11.21
CA GLY A 42 -1.36 10.47 9.89
C GLY A 42 -0.30 10.01 8.88
N TYR A 43 0.54 9.02 9.22
CA TYR A 43 1.55 8.44 8.30
C TYR A 43 0.99 8.07 6.91
N PHE A 44 -0.23 7.55 6.85
CA PHE A 44 -0.88 7.18 5.59
C PHE A 44 -1.39 8.35 4.75
N MET A 45 -1.27 9.60 5.23
CA MET A 45 -1.61 10.77 4.42
C MET A 45 -0.74 10.83 3.16
N MET A 46 0.54 10.47 3.29
CA MET A 46 1.45 10.39 2.13
C MET A 46 1.12 9.24 1.20
N ALA A 47 0.55 8.15 1.72
CA ALA A 47 0.02 7.08 0.87
C ALA A 47 -1.16 7.56 0.01
N VAL A 48 -1.93 8.57 0.43
CA VAL A 48 -2.99 9.16 -0.42
C VAL A 48 -2.38 9.85 -1.64
N PHE A 49 -1.26 10.57 -1.48
CA PHE A 49 -0.53 11.16 -2.61
C PHE A 49 -0.04 10.12 -3.60
N VAL A 50 0.50 9.00 -3.11
CA VAL A 50 0.88 7.86 -3.97
C VAL A 50 -0.35 7.32 -4.72
N GLY A 51 -1.50 7.24 -4.04
CA GLY A 51 -2.76 6.83 -4.65
C GLY A 51 -3.23 7.77 -5.76
N TYR A 52 -3.06 9.10 -5.60
CA TYR A 52 -3.37 10.06 -6.66
C TYR A 52 -2.50 9.86 -7.90
N VAL A 53 -1.19 9.65 -7.72
CA VAL A 53 -0.29 9.38 -8.85
C VAL A 53 -0.70 8.09 -9.57
N MET A 54 -1.00 7.02 -8.83
CA MET A 54 -1.48 5.78 -9.42
C MET A 54 -2.81 5.96 -10.17
N GLY A 55 -3.77 6.67 -9.56
CA GLY A 55 -5.06 6.96 -10.18
C GLY A 55 -4.91 7.78 -11.46
N PHE A 56 -4.03 8.78 -11.47
CA PHE A 56 -3.72 9.57 -12.65
C PHE A 56 -3.11 8.72 -13.77
N VAL A 57 -2.15 7.86 -13.46
CA VAL A 57 -1.57 6.93 -14.45
C VAL A 57 -2.63 6.01 -15.04
N ILE A 58 -3.50 5.43 -14.20
CA ILE A 58 -4.60 4.57 -14.65
C ILE A 58 -5.57 5.34 -15.53
N ALA A 59 -5.92 6.57 -15.14
CA ALA A 59 -6.82 7.43 -15.91
C ALA A 59 -6.26 7.73 -17.30
N VAL A 60 -4.98 8.11 -17.40
CA VAL A 60 -4.31 8.40 -18.68
C VAL A 60 -4.25 7.14 -19.55
N LEU A 61 -3.92 5.98 -18.99
CA LEU A 61 -3.88 4.73 -19.73
C LEU A 61 -5.28 4.29 -20.23
N ALA A 62 -6.30 4.44 -19.39
CA ALA A 62 -7.69 4.16 -19.76
C ALA A 62 -8.16 5.08 -20.89
N ALA A 63 -7.88 6.37 -20.76
CA ALA A 63 -8.19 7.40 -21.74
C ALA A 63 -7.50 7.11 -23.09
N LEU A 64 -6.20 6.81 -23.06
CA LEU A 64 -5.45 6.43 -24.26
C LEU A 64 -6.00 5.14 -24.90
N GLY A 65 -6.33 4.12 -24.11
CA GLY A 65 -6.93 2.88 -24.59
C GLY A 65 -8.28 3.11 -25.28
N LEU A 66 -9.14 3.95 -24.70
CA LEU A 66 -10.43 4.33 -25.29
C LEU A 66 -10.25 5.10 -26.61
N TYR A 67 -9.28 6.02 -26.65
CA TYR A 67 -8.97 6.79 -27.85
C TYR A 67 -8.50 5.89 -29.01
N LEU A 68 -7.64 4.91 -28.73
CA LEU A 68 -7.08 4.04 -29.76
C LEU A 68 -8.05 2.97 -30.28
N THR A 69 -9.05 2.58 -29.49
CA THR A 69 -9.95 1.46 -29.81
C THR A 69 -11.30 1.90 -30.34
N ILE A 70 -12.03 2.71 -29.57
CA ILE A 70 -13.45 3.01 -29.81
C ILE A 70 -13.63 4.41 -30.38
N LYS A 71 -12.72 5.35 -30.08
CA LYS A 71 -12.85 6.79 -30.41
C LYS A 71 -14.23 7.35 -30.00
N PRO A 72 -14.63 7.22 -28.73
CA PRO A 72 -15.93 7.69 -28.27
C PRO A 72 -16.04 9.21 -28.35
N ASP A 73 -17.27 9.72 -28.29
CA ASP A 73 -17.55 11.13 -28.08
C ASP A 73 -17.04 11.61 -26.70
N ALA A 74 -17.06 12.92 -26.46
CA ALA A 74 -16.51 13.51 -25.23
C ALA A 74 -17.13 12.94 -23.94
N ILE A 75 -18.43 12.63 -23.95
CA ILE A 75 -19.12 12.09 -22.77
C ILE A 75 -18.72 10.63 -22.56
N GLY A 76 -18.69 9.84 -23.63
CA GLY A 76 -18.22 8.45 -23.58
C GLY A 76 -16.77 8.33 -23.10
N TYR A 77 -15.90 9.27 -23.48
CA TYR A 77 -14.52 9.33 -23.00
C TYR A 77 -14.43 9.59 -21.49
N LEU A 78 -15.19 10.58 -21.01
CA LEU A 78 -15.19 10.96 -19.60
C LEU A 78 -15.79 9.86 -18.71
N LEU A 79 -16.93 9.28 -19.10
CA LEU A 79 -17.57 8.16 -18.39
C LEU A 79 -16.73 6.89 -18.45
N GLY A 80 -16.13 6.57 -19.59
CA GLY A 80 -15.28 5.39 -19.73
C GLY A 80 -14.02 5.48 -18.87
N ALA A 81 -13.29 6.59 -18.95
CA ALA A 81 -12.07 6.78 -18.18
C ALA A 81 -12.35 6.82 -16.67
N SER A 82 -13.38 7.55 -16.24
CA SER A 82 -13.81 7.59 -14.83
C SER A 82 -14.27 6.22 -14.34
N GLY A 83 -15.05 5.48 -15.13
CA GLY A 83 -15.50 4.14 -14.80
C GLY A 83 -14.34 3.16 -14.56
N VAL A 84 -13.30 3.21 -15.40
CA VAL A 84 -12.09 2.41 -15.19
C VAL A 84 -11.37 2.80 -13.91
N VAL A 85 -11.20 4.10 -13.63
CA VAL A 85 -10.55 4.53 -12.38
C VAL A 85 -11.35 4.05 -11.16
N ILE A 86 -12.68 4.20 -11.18
CA ILE A 86 -13.58 3.76 -10.10
C ILE A 86 -13.44 2.27 -9.85
N LEU A 87 -13.41 1.46 -10.91
CA LEU A 87 -13.20 0.02 -10.81
C LEU A 87 -11.87 -0.34 -10.11
N PHE A 88 -10.83 0.46 -10.34
CA PHE A 88 -9.49 0.24 -9.78
C PHE A 88 -9.26 0.91 -8.41
N ILE A 89 -10.20 1.69 -7.87
CA ILE A 89 -10.09 2.31 -6.53
C ILE A 89 -9.63 1.35 -5.43
N PRO A 90 -10.22 0.15 -5.24
CA PRO A 90 -9.76 -0.75 -4.18
C PRO A 90 -8.29 -1.12 -4.39
N LEU A 91 -7.88 -1.41 -5.62
CA LEU A 91 -6.50 -1.73 -5.94
C LEU A 91 -5.57 -0.56 -5.61
N ILE A 92 -5.92 0.65 -6.06
CA ILE A 92 -5.14 1.86 -5.77
C ILE A 92 -4.97 2.04 -4.27
N PHE A 93 -6.04 1.90 -3.49
CA PHE A 93 -5.99 2.07 -2.04
C PHE A 93 -5.05 1.06 -1.35
N HIS A 94 -5.09 -0.20 -1.76
CA HIS A 94 -4.22 -1.25 -1.21
C HIS A 94 -2.75 -1.01 -1.57
N TYR A 95 -2.48 -0.77 -2.84
CA TYR A 95 -1.12 -0.64 -3.33
C TYR A 95 -0.48 0.66 -2.92
N ALA A 96 -1.23 1.76 -2.82
CA ALA A 96 -0.69 3.04 -2.41
C ALA A 96 -0.08 2.99 -1.00
N ARG A 97 -0.73 2.33 -0.04
CA ARG A 97 -0.19 2.15 1.32
C ARG A 97 1.06 1.26 1.33
N VAL A 98 1.04 0.15 0.59
CA VAL A 98 2.17 -0.78 0.50
C VAL A 98 3.38 -0.13 -0.15
N VAL A 99 3.17 0.59 -1.25
CA VAL A 99 4.22 1.30 -1.97
C VAL A 99 4.81 2.41 -1.11
N TRP A 100 3.98 3.22 -0.43
CA TRP A 100 4.46 4.23 0.50
C TRP A 100 5.32 3.62 1.61
N MET A 101 4.85 2.55 2.26
CA MET A 101 5.61 1.84 3.30
C MET A 101 6.98 1.32 2.82
N HIS A 102 7.06 0.89 1.56
CA HIS A 102 8.32 0.45 0.97
C HIS A 102 9.25 1.60 0.61
N ILE A 103 8.72 2.74 0.15
CA ILE A 103 9.49 3.96 -0.14
C ILE A 103 10.03 4.53 1.17
N ASP A 104 9.18 4.66 2.18
CA ASP A 104 9.52 5.15 3.51
C ASP A 104 10.61 4.30 4.19
N GLU A 105 10.49 2.96 4.17
CA GLU A 105 11.55 2.07 4.68
C GLU A 105 12.88 2.17 3.90
N LEU A 106 12.85 2.68 2.67
CA LEU A 106 14.04 2.92 1.85
C LEU A 106 14.67 4.28 2.15
N MET A 107 13.86 5.31 2.42
CA MET A 107 14.32 6.66 2.75
C MET A 107 14.78 6.76 4.21
N ASP A 108 14.01 6.18 5.13
CA ASP A 108 14.28 6.14 6.56
C ASP A 108 14.12 4.70 7.08
N PRO A 109 15.16 3.85 6.90
CA PRO A 109 15.12 2.48 7.38
C PRO A 109 15.03 2.46 8.91
N ARG A 110 14.14 1.62 9.45
CA ARG A 110 13.96 1.52 10.91
C ARG A 110 15.27 1.15 11.62
N LYS A 111 15.51 1.83 12.73
CA LYS A 111 16.71 1.63 13.55
C LYS A 111 16.67 0.27 14.26
N PRO A 112 17.82 -0.31 14.61
CA PRO A 112 17.89 -1.58 15.33
C PRO A 112 17.08 -1.57 16.62
N GLU A 113 17.13 -0.46 17.37
CA GLU A 113 16.42 -0.26 18.63
C GLU A 113 14.89 -0.41 18.47
N GLU A 114 14.30 0.20 17.44
CA GLU A 114 12.87 0.06 17.15
C GLU A 114 12.48 -1.39 16.81
N LEU A 115 13.41 -2.12 16.17
CA LEU A 115 13.21 -3.54 15.85
C LEU A 115 13.32 -4.41 17.10
N GLU A 116 14.19 -4.07 18.04
CA GLU A 116 14.32 -4.73 19.34
C GLU A 116 13.07 -4.52 20.18
N THR A 117 12.57 -3.28 20.29
CA THR A 117 11.29 -3.00 20.96
C THR A 117 10.14 -3.77 20.32
N ALA A 118 10.10 -3.88 18.98
CA ALA A 118 9.09 -4.66 18.27
C ALA A 118 9.23 -6.18 18.51
N ARG A 119 10.43 -6.68 18.82
CA ARG A 119 10.68 -8.08 19.17
C ARG A 119 10.32 -8.35 20.63
N GLU A 120 10.68 -7.47 21.55
CA GLU A 120 10.35 -7.58 22.97
C GLU A 120 8.83 -7.57 23.19
N ASN A 121 8.11 -6.63 22.57
CA ASN A 121 6.64 -6.56 22.61
C ASN A 121 5.92 -7.78 22.03
N ARG A 122 6.64 -8.64 21.31
CA ARG A 122 6.12 -9.88 20.71
C ARG A 122 6.34 -11.09 21.62
N LEU A 123 7.29 -11.04 22.54
CA LEU A 123 7.54 -12.12 23.50
C LEU A 123 6.45 -12.08 24.58
N PRO A 124 5.98 -13.25 25.07
CA PRO A 124 5.11 -13.31 26.23
C PRO A 124 5.88 -12.70 27.41
N ARG A 125 5.26 -11.78 28.16
CA ARG A 125 5.91 -11.16 29.32
C ARG A 125 6.13 -12.24 30.37
N ASP A 126 7.39 -12.54 30.64
CA ASP A 126 7.89 -13.40 31.71
C ASP A 126 7.47 -12.81 33.07
N GLY A 127 6.21 -13.03 33.46
CA GLY A 127 5.61 -12.46 34.67
C GLY A 127 4.07 -12.39 34.69
N GLU A 128 3.38 -12.69 33.59
CA GLU A 128 1.91 -12.83 33.58
C GLU A 128 1.51 -14.30 33.86
N GLY A 129 1.75 -14.75 35.09
CA GLY A 129 1.37 -16.08 35.61
C GLY A 129 0.84 -15.99 37.03
#